data_AF-A0A958I9E2-F1
#
_entry.id   AF-A0A958I9E2-F1
#
_cell.length_a   1.000
_cell.length_b   1.000
_cell.length_c   1.000
_cell.angle_alpha   90.00
_cell.angle_beta   90.00
_cell.angle_gamma   90.00
#
_symmetry.space_group_name_H-M   'P 1'
#
loop_
_entity.id
_entity.type
_entity.pdbx_description
1 polymer ?
#
loop_
_entity_poly.entity_id
_entity_poly.type
_entity_poly.pdbx_seq_one_letter_code
_entity_poly.pdbx_strand_id
1 'polypeptide(L)'
;MTPQDPQQSFEEAARLLIELQDQLTEYRSLVDTLHTVSEGSGRVGAAAEKIAAIVEALGPVSESLQKNREALKRSLELTFQTLNHSQEKARELQESFEKTGAQFKEDVDRLSSDLRSSLQKRVDQRADEIGENLKAVFSEPENLLSSGLGQLRILGIANLGLLGLVLLAVLWWGGRGPADSAVNNGPVNQSSLVENTRPEAIPTSPAAAYPEPVRIQVLNGCGVPGIAADFKKYLDDNGLEVGDTDNAGNFGYLQTRINTRPGSRMIAERVAEVLRLHPAQVHERNPEGAGVDIEIILGKDYRNLRPYRQ
;
A
#
# COMPACT_ATOMS: atom_id res chain seq x y z
N MET A 1 -93.57 50.87 53.04
CA MET A 1 -92.27 50.27 53.36
C MET A 1 -92.54 49.14 54.33
N THR A 2 -92.65 47.92 53.82
CA THR A 2 -92.74 46.71 54.65
C THR A 2 -91.44 46.58 55.45
N PRO A 3 -91.48 46.26 56.74
CA PRO A 3 -90.28 46.03 57.53
C PRO A 3 -89.52 44.85 56.91
N GLN A 4 -88.30 45.09 56.44
CA GLN A 4 -87.41 44.00 56.02
C GLN A 4 -87.17 43.08 57.21
N ASP A 5 -87.42 41.79 57.00
CA ASP A 5 -87.20 40.76 58.00
C ASP A 5 -85.70 40.71 58.36
N PRO A 6 -85.31 40.95 59.63
CA PRO A 6 -83.92 40.93 60.05
C PRO A 6 -83.23 39.57 59.84
N GLN A 7 -83.99 38.48 59.63
CA GLN A 7 -83.41 37.19 59.25
C GLN A 7 -82.96 37.15 57.79
N GLN A 8 -83.68 37.81 56.88
CA GLN A 8 -83.31 37.87 55.46
C GLN A 8 -82.06 38.73 55.23
N SER A 9 -81.90 39.85 55.94
CA SER A 9 -80.71 40.70 55.81
C SER A 9 -79.44 40.01 56.34
N PHE A 10 -79.56 39.15 57.35
CA PHE A 10 -78.45 38.36 57.86
C PHE A 10 -78.05 37.25 56.89
N GLU A 11 -79.01 36.58 56.26
CA GLU A 11 -78.73 35.55 55.25
C GLU A 11 -78.08 36.16 53.99
N GLU A 12 -78.53 37.34 53.57
CA GLU A 12 -77.94 38.07 52.45
C GLU A 12 -76.51 38.54 52.76
N ALA A 13 -76.24 39.03 53.97
CA ALA A 13 -74.89 39.37 54.42
C ALA A 13 -73.97 38.14 54.49
N ALA A 14 -74.48 36.99 54.94
CA ALA A 14 -73.72 35.74 54.96
C ALA A 14 -73.37 35.26 53.54
N ARG A 15 -74.31 35.36 52.59
CA ARG A 15 -74.04 35.05 51.17
C ARG A 15 -72.99 35.97 50.57
N LEU A 16 -73.07 37.28 50.85
CA LEU A 16 -72.06 38.24 50.38
C LEU A 16 -70.68 37.98 50.99
N LEU A 17 -70.61 37.53 52.24
CA LEU A 17 -69.33 37.16 52.87
C LEU A 17 -68.73 35.89 52.26
N ILE A 18 -69.56 34.89 51.95
CA ILE A 18 -69.11 33.67 51.26
C ILE A 18 -68.63 34.01 49.84
N GLU A 19 -69.37 34.84 49.11
CA GLU A 19 -68.98 35.31 47.77
C GLU A 19 -67.67 36.10 47.81
N LEU A 20 -67.51 37.00 48.80
CA LEU A 20 -66.27 37.75 48.98
C LEU A 20 -65.10 36.82 49.31
N GLN A 21 -65.33 35.79 50.12
CA GLN A 21 -64.32 34.80 50.45
C GLN A 21 -63.91 33.95 49.23
N ASP A 22 -64.86 33.63 48.34
CA ASP A 22 -64.59 32.92 47.09
C ASP A 22 -63.78 33.81 46.12
N GLN A 23 -64.17 35.07 45.95
CA GLN A 23 -63.42 36.03 45.15
C GLN A 23 -61.99 36.28 45.66
N LEU A 24 -61.80 36.34 46.98
CA LEU A 24 -60.47 36.45 47.59
C LEU A 24 -59.62 35.19 47.38
N THR A 25 -60.26 34.02 47.26
CA THR A 25 -59.59 32.75 46.97
C THR A 25 -59.17 32.69 45.51
N GLU A 26 -60.02 33.14 44.59
CA GLU A 26 -59.70 33.28 43.17
C GLU A 26 -58.54 34.26 42.94
N TYR A 27 -58.52 35.39 43.65
CA TYR A 27 -57.43 36.36 43.57
C TYR A 27 -56.08 35.78 44.03
N ARG A 28 -56.07 34.97 45.10
CA ARG A 28 -54.86 34.27 45.57
C ARG A 28 -54.34 33.29 44.51
N SER A 29 -55.24 32.52 43.89
CA SER A 29 -54.85 31.61 42.79
C SER A 29 -54.25 32.37 41.60
N LEU A 30 -54.74 33.57 41.31
CA LEU A 30 -54.20 34.41 40.23
C LEU A 30 -52.79 34.93 40.56
N VAL A 31 -52.55 35.30 41.82
CA VAL A 31 -51.21 35.69 42.28
C VAL A 31 -50.21 34.54 42.20
N ASP A 32 -50.62 33.33 42.57
CA ASP A 32 -49.75 32.14 42.47
C ASP A 32 -49.42 31.80 41.02
N THR A 33 -50.40 31.88 40.11
CA THR A 33 -50.15 31.68 38.68
C THR A 33 -49.21 32.76 38.11
N LEU A 34 -49.37 34.03 38.47
CA LEU A 34 -48.44 35.09 38.08
C LEU A 34 -47.01 34.85 38.61
N HIS A 35 -46.87 34.36 39.83
CA HIS A 35 -45.57 34.01 40.40
C HIS A 35 -44.90 32.89 39.59
N THR A 36 -45.63 31.80 39.28
CA THR A 36 -45.08 30.70 38.46
C THR A 36 -44.72 31.13 37.04
N VAL A 37 -45.49 32.04 36.44
CA VAL A 37 -45.19 32.61 35.11
C VAL A 37 -43.93 33.49 35.16
N SER A 38 -43.75 34.27 36.23
CA SER A 38 -42.54 35.07 36.46
C SER A 38 -41.29 34.20 36.62
N GLU A 39 -41.36 33.12 37.41
CA GLU A 39 -40.27 32.15 37.54
C GLU A 39 -39.96 31.46 36.19
N GLY A 40 -40.99 31.08 35.45
CA GLY A 40 -40.86 30.53 34.09
C GLY A 40 -40.14 31.50 33.14
N SER A 41 -40.51 32.78 33.17
CA SER A 41 -39.87 33.84 32.38
C SER A 41 -38.40 34.05 32.76
N GLY A 42 -38.08 34.03 34.06
CA GLY A 42 -36.69 34.10 34.54
C GLY A 42 -35.83 32.93 34.04
N ARG A 43 -36.40 31.71 34.01
CA ARG A 43 -35.72 30.52 33.45
C ARG A 43 -35.50 30.63 31.95
N VAL A 44 -36.45 31.21 31.22
CA VAL A 44 -36.31 31.50 29.78
C VAL A 44 -35.23 32.55 29.53
N GLY A 45 -35.15 33.61 30.34
CA GLY A 45 -34.07 34.61 30.28
C GLY A 45 -32.68 34.00 30.49
N ALA A 46 -32.52 33.19 31.54
CA ALA A 46 -31.26 32.48 31.81
C ALA A 46 -30.90 31.47 30.71
N ALA A 47 -31.89 30.83 30.09
CA ALA A 47 -31.67 29.94 28.95
C ALA A 47 -31.22 30.73 27.71
N ALA A 48 -31.83 31.89 27.44
CA ALA A 48 -31.43 32.77 26.34
C ALA A 48 -29.99 33.28 26.50
N GLU A 49 -29.58 33.64 27.71
CA GLU A 49 -28.20 34.04 28.01
C GLU A 49 -27.19 32.91 27.78
N LYS A 50 -27.53 31.68 28.20
CA LYS A 50 -26.70 30.50 27.90
C LYS A 50 -26.59 30.22 26.40
N ILE A 51 -27.69 30.37 25.66
CA ILE A 51 -27.69 30.22 24.20
C ILE A 51 -26.82 31.30 23.55
N ALA A 52 -26.90 32.55 24.00
CA ALA A 52 -26.04 33.63 23.51
C ALA A 52 -24.54 33.32 23.73
N ALA A 53 -24.18 32.83 24.93
CA ALA A 53 -22.81 32.41 25.23
C ALA A 53 -22.34 31.24 24.35
N ILE A 54 -23.23 30.27 24.05
CA ILE A 54 -22.92 29.17 23.12
C ILE A 54 -22.71 29.71 21.70
N VAL A 55 -23.56 30.62 21.23
CA VAL A 55 -23.44 31.23 19.90
C VAL A 55 -22.13 32.01 19.76
N GLU A 56 -21.73 32.74 20.80
CA GLU A 56 -20.45 33.45 20.84
C GLU A 56 -19.27 32.47 20.79
N ALA A 57 -19.35 31.34 21.53
CA ALA A 57 -18.35 30.28 21.50
C ALA A 57 -18.25 29.55 20.15
N LEU A 58 -19.30 29.58 19.32
CA LEU A 58 -19.28 29.00 17.97
C LEU A 58 -18.54 29.89 16.94
N GLY A 59 -18.34 31.18 17.23
CA GLY A 59 -17.60 32.09 16.36
C GLY A 59 -16.17 31.59 16.04
N PRO A 60 -15.32 31.35 17.06
CA PRO A 60 -13.97 30.82 16.87
C PRO A 60 -13.94 29.46 16.16
N VAL A 61 -14.94 28.61 16.39
CA VAL A 61 -15.07 27.32 15.70
C VAL A 61 -15.25 27.54 14.19
N SER A 62 -16.11 28.47 13.78
CA SER A 62 -16.31 28.80 12.36
C SER A 62 -15.03 29.33 11.68
N GLU A 63 -14.26 30.16 12.38
CA GLU A 63 -13.00 30.71 11.88
C GLU A 63 -11.92 29.63 11.76
N SER A 64 -11.83 28.71 12.74
CA SER A 64 -10.91 27.57 12.69
C SER A 64 -11.23 26.62 11.54
N LEU A 65 -12.52 26.38 11.27
CA LEU A 65 -12.98 25.57 10.13
C LEU A 65 -12.60 26.24 8.80
N GLN A 66 -12.72 27.56 8.70
CA GLN A 66 -12.31 28.29 7.50
C GLN A 66 -10.79 28.22 7.30
N LYS A 67 -9.99 28.40 8.37
CA LYS A 67 -8.52 28.26 8.30
C LYS A 67 -8.10 26.86 7.89
N ASN A 68 -8.73 25.83 8.47
CA ASN A 68 -8.46 24.43 8.12
C ASN A 68 -8.82 24.15 6.65
N ARG A 69 -9.93 24.69 6.16
CA ARG A 69 -10.32 24.56 4.74
C ARG A 69 -9.28 25.17 3.81
N GLU A 70 -8.78 26.37 4.11
CA GLU A 70 -7.77 27.03 3.28
C GLU A 70 -6.41 26.33 3.37
N ALA A 71 -6.02 25.83 4.54
CA ALA A 71 -4.83 25.00 4.69
C ALA A 71 -4.92 23.71 3.85
N LEU A 72 -6.07 23.03 3.90
CA LEU A 72 -6.33 21.82 3.13
C LEU A 72 -6.28 22.09 1.61
N LYS A 73 -6.86 23.20 1.15
CA LYS A 73 -6.76 23.61 -0.27
C LYS A 73 -5.31 23.81 -0.70
N ARG A 74 -4.51 24.51 0.11
CA ARG A 74 -3.09 24.74 -0.19
C ARG A 74 -2.29 23.45 -0.23
N SER A 75 -2.52 22.54 0.73
CA SER A 75 -1.84 21.24 0.71
C SER A 75 -2.23 20.42 -0.52
N LEU A 76 -3.50 20.42 -0.91
CA LEU A 76 -3.98 19.69 -2.09
C LEU A 76 -3.36 20.24 -3.37
N GLU A 77 -3.28 21.56 -3.52
CA GLU A 77 -2.66 22.23 -4.66
C GLU A 77 -1.17 21.87 -4.78
N LEU A 78 -0.43 21.91 -3.66
CA LEU A 78 0.99 21.51 -3.64
C LEU A 78 1.18 20.03 -3.99
N THR A 79 0.30 19.15 -3.50
CA THR A 79 0.32 17.72 -3.87
C THR A 79 0.05 17.54 -5.37
N PHE A 80 -0.89 18.29 -5.94
CA PHE A 80 -1.19 18.21 -7.37
C PHE A 80 -0.02 18.69 -8.23
N GLN A 81 0.63 19.79 -7.84
CA GLN A 81 1.82 20.31 -8.54
C GLN A 81 3.00 19.33 -8.47
N THR A 82 3.26 18.75 -7.30
CA THR A 82 4.33 17.76 -7.13
C THR A 82 4.05 16.49 -7.92
N LEU A 83 2.80 16.03 -7.99
CA LEU A 83 2.39 14.91 -8.83
C LEU A 83 2.61 15.19 -10.32
N ASN A 84 2.15 16.34 -10.83
CA ASN A 84 2.35 16.71 -12.23
C ASN A 84 3.85 16.79 -12.59
N HIS A 85 4.65 17.42 -11.73
CA HIS A 85 6.08 17.50 -11.95
C HIS A 85 6.77 16.13 -11.90
N SER A 86 6.30 15.22 -11.04
CA SER A 86 6.81 13.84 -11.00
C SER A 86 6.45 13.04 -12.25
N GLN A 87 5.24 13.24 -12.81
CA GLN A 87 4.84 12.62 -14.06
C GLN A 87 5.64 13.16 -15.25
N GLU A 88 5.92 14.46 -15.26
CA GLU A 88 6.73 15.10 -16.31
C GLU A 88 8.17 14.57 -16.29
N LYS A 89 8.80 14.50 -15.11
CA LYS A 89 10.12 13.86 -14.94
C LYS A 89 10.14 12.39 -15.35
N ALA A 90 9.08 11.63 -15.05
CA ALA A 90 8.97 10.25 -15.48
C ALA A 90 8.89 10.14 -17.01
N ARG A 91 8.22 11.09 -17.67
CA ARG A 91 8.13 11.16 -19.13
C ARG A 91 9.47 11.51 -19.77
N GLU A 92 10.20 12.49 -19.22
CA GLU A 92 11.57 12.82 -19.65
C GLU A 92 12.51 11.63 -19.49
N LEU A 93 12.43 10.91 -18.37
CA LEU A 93 13.20 9.69 -18.15
C LEU A 93 12.87 8.63 -19.19
N GLN A 94 11.59 8.37 -19.45
CA GLN A 94 11.15 7.42 -20.47
C GLN A 94 11.72 7.78 -21.87
N GLU A 95 11.64 9.05 -22.26
CA GLU A 95 12.19 9.52 -23.53
C GLU A 95 13.72 9.36 -23.58
N SER A 96 14.40 9.61 -22.46
CA SER A 96 15.85 9.36 -22.35
C SER A 96 16.20 7.89 -22.53
N PHE A 97 15.42 6.97 -21.93
CA PHE A 97 15.59 5.53 -22.06
C PHE A 97 15.35 5.04 -23.49
N GLU A 98 14.31 5.54 -24.15
CA GLU A 98 14.02 5.22 -25.55
C GLU A 98 15.16 5.68 -26.47
N LYS A 99 15.68 6.88 -26.25
CA LYS A 99 16.82 7.41 -27.00
C LYS A 99 18.10 6.60 -26.76
N THR A 100 18.39 6.24 -25.51
CA THR A 100 19.54 5.38 -25.17
C THR A 100 19.40 3.99 -25.78
N GLY A 101 18.19 3.40 -25.76
CA GLY A 101 17.91 2.12 -26.38
C GLY A 101 18.09 2.14 -27.91
N ALA A 102 17.63 3.21 -28.56
CA ALA A 102 17.83 3.41 -30.00
C ALA A 102 19.32 3.54 -30.37
N GLN A 103 20.07 4.33 -29.59
CA GLN A 103 21.51 4.51 -29.79
C GLN A 103 22.27 3.19 -29.64
N PHE A 104 21.96 2.42 -28.58
CA PHE A 104 22.58 1.12 -28.35
C PHE A 104 22.31 0.14 -29.50
N LYS A 105 21.07 0.13 -30.02
CA LYS A 105 20.72 -0.69 -31.18
C LYS A 105 21.54 -0.31 -32.42
N GLU A 106 21.69 0.98 -32.69
CA GLU A 106 22.51 1.46 -33.80
C GLU A 106 23.99 1.06 -33.64
N ASP A 107 24.53 1.17 -32.44
CA ASP A 107 25.92 0.78 -32.15
C ASP A 107 26.14 -0.73 -32.32
N VAL A 108 25.18 -1.57 -31.89
CA VAL A 108 25.21 -3.02 -32.12
C VAL A 108 25.15 -3.35 -33.61
N ASP A 109 24.27 -2.68 -34.35
CA ASP A 109 24.14 -2.90 -35.80
C ASP A 109 25.43 -2.50 -36.53
N ARG A 110 26.02 -1.35 -36.20
CA ARG A 110 27.33 -0.91 -36.73
C ARG A 110 28.42 -1.91 -36.42
N LEU A 111 28.57 -2.32 -35.17
CA LEU A 111 29.59 -3.28 -34.76
C LEU A 111 29.43 -4.63 -35.46
N SER A 112 28.18 -5.09 -35.62
CA SER A 112 27.90 -6.34 -36.35
C SER A 112 28.31 -6.25 -37.82
N SER A 113 28.09 -5.09 -38.45
CA SER A 113 28.43 -4.86 -39.85
C SER A 113 29.96 -4.75 -40.06
N ASP A 114 30.66 -4.13 -39.12
CA ASP A 114 32.13 -4.06 -39.10
C ASP A 114 32.76 -5.43 -38.86
N LEU A 115 32.21 -6.24 -37.96
CA LEU A 115 32.66 -7.61 -37.77
C LEU A 115 32.44 -8.45 -39.04
N ARG A 116 31.26 -8.36 -39.65
CA ARG A 116 30.97 -9.08 -40.90
C ARG A 116 31.92 -8.69 -42.01
N SER A 117 32.16 -7.40 -42.21
CA SER A 117 33.05 -6.92 -43.27
C SER A 117 34.51 -7.29 -43.03
N SER A 118 34.99 -7.23 -41.78
CA SER A 118 36.35 -7.64 -41.42
C SER A 118 36.57 -9.15 -41.55
N LEU A 119 35.57 -9.97 -41.19
CA LEU A 119 35.61 -11.41 -41.41
C LEU A 119 35.57 -11.76 -42.90
N GLN A 120 34.67 -11.14 -43.67
CA GLN A 120 34.57 -11.38 -45.11
C GLN A 120 35.87 -11.06 -45.83
N LYS A 121 36.49 -9.90 -45.54
CA LYS A 121 37.80 -9.54 -46.11
C LYS A 121 38.88 -10.58 -45.82
N ARG A 122 38.92 -11.12 -44.59
CA ARG A 122 39.89 -12.17 -44.22
C ARG A 122 39.59 -13.50 -44.92
N VAL A 123 38.32 -13.83 -45.11
CA VAL A 123 37.91 -15.04 -45.84
C VAL A 123 38.29 -14.92 -47.32
N ASP A 124 38.00 -13.80 -47.96
CA ASP A 124 38.33 -13.55 -49.36
C ASP A 124 39.84 -13.59 -49.58
N GLN A 125 40.62 -12.92 -48.72
CA GLN A 125 42.08 -12.93 -48.78
C GLN A 125 42.66 -14.36 -48.64
N ARG A 126 42.10 -15.17 -47.73
CA ARG A 126 42.52 -16.58 -47.58
C ARG A 126 42.10 -17.44 -48.77
N ALA A 127 40.94 -17.18 -49.36
CA ALA A 127 40.45 -17.90 -50.53
C ALA A 127 41.35 -17.64 -51.75
N ASP A 128 41.82 -16.40 -51.91
CA ASP A 128 42.77 -16.01 -52.96
C ASP A 128 44.15 -16.66 -52.74
N GLU A 129 44.68 -16.65 -51.50
CA GLU A 129 45.93 -17.35 -51.15
C GLU A 129 45.86 -18.87 -51.40
N ILE A 130 44.72 -19.49 -51.07
CA ILE A 130 44.49 -20.91 -51.33
C ILE A 130 44.37 -21.17 -52.83
N GLY A 131 43.69 -20.29 -53.58
CA GLY A 131 43.53 -20.37 -55.02
C GLY A 131 44.85 -20.26 -55.78
N GLU A 132 45.70 -19.29 -55.40
CA GLU A 132 47.06 -19.13 -55.92
C GLU A 132 47.95 -20.35 -55.61
N ASN A 133 47.93 -20.84 -54.36
CA ASN A 133 48.67 -22.04 -53.98
C ASN A 133 48.19 -23.30 -54.72
N LEU A 134 46.88 -23.47 -54.90
CA LEU A 134 46.32 -24.57 -55.70
C LEU A 134 46.73 -24.43 -57.17
N LYS A 135 46.68 -23.22 -57.74
CA LYS A 135 47.08 -22.98 -59.12
C LYS A 135 48.55 -23.30 -59.34
N ALA A 136 49.43 -22.96 -58.39
CA ALA A 136 50.83 -23.35 -58.41
C ALA A 136 51.01 -24.88 -58.34
N VAL A 137 50.20 -25.58 -57.55
CA VAL A 137 50.20 -27.05 -57.45
C VAL A 137 49.70 -27.73 -58.74
N PHE A 138 48.80 -27.09 -59.49
CA PHE A 138 48.21 -27.64 -60.74
C PHE A 138 48.86 -27.10 -62.03
N SER A 139 49.96 -26.34 -61.95
CA SER A 139 50.65 -25.74 -63.11
C SER A 139 51.79 -26.59 -63.71
N GLU A 140 52.07 -27.79 -63.18
CA GLU A 140 53.00 -28.74 -63.84
C GLU A 140 52.24 -29.69 -64.78
N PRO A 141 52.61 -29.80 -66.08
CA PRO A 141 51.95 -30.69 -67.00
C PRO A 141 52.42 -32.12 -66.80
N GLU A 142 51.44 -33.03 -66.75
CA GLU A 142 51.55 -34.45 -67.06
C GLU A 142 52.57 -35.27 -66.25
N ASN A 143 52.09 -35.85 -65.16
CA ASN A 143 51.89 -37.30 -65.05
C ASN A 143 51.37 -37.56 -63.64
N LEU A 144 50.21 -38.20 -63.51
CA LEU A 144 49.79 -39.05 -62.37
C LEU A 144 48.28 -39.37 -62.50
N LEU A 145 47.86 -39.76 -63.71
CA LEU A 145 46.74 -40.69 -63.86
C LEU A 145 47.27 -42.09 -63.62
N SER A 146 47.35 -42.51 -62.36
CA SER A 146 47.01 -43.89 -61.96
C SER A 146 47.15 -44.06 -60.45
N SER A 147 46.06 -44.57 -59.85
CA SER A 147 45.92 -45.01 -58.46
C SER A 147 45.71 -43.92 -57.39
N GLY A 148 44.45 -43.82 -56.90
CA GLY A 148 44.22 -43.50 -55.48
C GLY A 148 43.16 -42.45 -55.08
N LEU A 149 42.61 -41.64 -55.98
CA LEU A 149 41.86 -40.42 -55.55
C LEU A 149 40.33 -40.44 -55.75
N GLY A 150 39.73 -41.60 -56.00
CA GLY A 150 38.26 -41.74 -56.06
C GLY A 150 37.56 -41.74 -54.70
N GLN A 151 38.27 -42.07 -53.61
CA GLN A 151 37.66 -42.33 -52.30
C GLN A 151 37.68 -41.13 -51.33
N LEU A 152 38.60 -40.17 -51.49
CA LEU A 152 38.74 -39.03 -50.57
C LEU A 152 37.74 -37.88 -50.82
N ARG A 153 37.12 -37.79 -52.00
CA ARG A 153 36.15 -36.72 -52.31
C ARG A 153 34.78 -36.93 -51.66
N ILE A 154 34.37 -38.17 -51.44
CA ILE A 154 33.04 -38.49 -50.88
C ILE A 154 33.03 -38.31 -49.35
N LEU A 155 34.17 -38.55 -48.69
CA LEU A 155 34.26 -38.50 -47.22
C LEU A 155 34.34 -37.06 -46.66
N GLY A 156 34.88 -36.11 -47.43
CA GLY A 156 34.99 -34.70 -46.99
C GLY A 156 33.67 -33.92 -47.05
N ILE A 157 32.84 -34.17 -48.07
CA ILE A 157 31.58 -33.43 -48.28
C ILE A 157 30.50 -33.90 -47.28
N ALA A 158 30.54 -35.16 -46.85
CA ALA A 158 29.58 -35.72 -45.87
C ALA A 158 29.73 -35.11 -44.45
N ASN A 159 30.95 -34.83 -44.00
CA ASN A 159 31.19 -34.30 -42.65
C ASN A 159 30.84 -32.81 -42.49
N LEU A 160 30.98 -32.00 -43.56
CA LEU A 160 30.60 -30.58 -43.54
C LEU A 160 29.07 -30.39 -43.54
N GLY A 161 28.32 -31.27 -44.23
CA GLY A 161 26.86 -31.25 -44.21
C GLY A 161 26.26 -31.58 -42.83
N LEU A 162 26.88 -32.50 -42.10
CA LEU A 162 26.42 -32.92 -40.76
C LEU A 162 26.60 -31.80 -39.72
N LEU A 163 27.73 -31.09 -39.74
CA LEU A 163 28.00 -29.96 -38.85
C LEU A 163 27.06 -28.77 -39.10
N GLY A 164 26.72 -28.51 -40.38
CA GLY A 164 25.73 -27.48 -40.73
C GLY A 164 24.32 -27.79 -40.21
N LEU A 165 23.90 -29.06 -40.28
CA LEU A 165 22.59 -29.50 -39.77
C LEU A 165 22.49 -29.43 -38.24
N VAL A 166 23.58 -29.74 -37.52
CA VAL A 166 23.62 -29.63 -36.05
C VAL A 166 23.52 -28.17 -35.60
N LEU A 167 24.17 -27.24 -36.30
CA LEU A 167 24.09 -25.81 -35.97
C LEU A 167 22.68 -25.23 -36.19
N LEU A 168 22.01 -25.66 -37.27
CA LEU A 168 20.62 -25.31 -37.58
C LEU A 168 19.64 -25.88 -36.54
N ALA A 169 19.87 -27.11 -36.06
CA ALA A 169 19.06 -27.72 -35.00
C ALA A 169 19.18 -26.96 -33.66
N VAL A 170 20.40 -26.52 -33.30
CA VAL A 170 20.63 -25.73 -32.07
C VAL A 170 19.95 -24.36 -32.13
N LEU A 171 19.98 -23.70 -33.29
CA LEU A 171 19.29 -22.41 -33.49
C LEU A 171 17.76 -22.54 -33.48
N TRP A 172 17.23 -23.67 -33.96
CA TRP A 172 15.78 -23.92 -33.96
C TRP A 172 15.25 -24.35 -32.58
N TRP A 173 16.08 -24.99 -31.75
CA TRP A 173 15.69 -25.46 -30.42
C TRP A 173 15.83 -24.39 -29.32
N GLY A 174 16.72 -23.39 -29.49
CA GLY A 174 17.02 -22.38 -28.46
C GLY A 174 15.95 -21.31 -28.18
N GLY A 175 14.75 -21.39 -28.76
CA GLY A 175 13.77 -20.30 -28.80
C GLY A 175 12.42 -20.50 -28.10
N ARG A 176 12.19 -21.58 -27.34
CA ARG A 176 10.92 -21.79 -26.61
C ARG A 176 11.14 -22.28 -25.18
N GLY A 177 10.87 -21.42 -24.20
CA GLY A 177 10.48 -21.81 -22.85
C GLY A 177 9.06 -21.32 -22.60
N PRO A 178 8.18 -22.12 -21.96
CA PRO A 178 7.90 -21.76 -20.57
C PRO A 178 7.68 -22.95 -19.61
N ALA A 179 7.80 -22.57 -18.33
CA ALA A 179 7.15 -23.07 -17.12
C ALA A 179 7.66 -24.35 -16.45
N ASP A 180 8.16 -24.11 -15.24
CA ASP A 180 8.37 -25.00 -14.10
C ASP A 180 7.35 -26.14 -13.95
N SER A 181 7.83 -27.33 -13.60
CA SER A 181 7.42 -28.05 -12.38
C SER A 181 8.11 -29.41 -12.24
N ALA A 182 8.65 -29.61 -11.04
CA ALA A 182 8.58 -30.84 -10.25
C ALA A 182 9.52 -32.04 -10.54
N VAL A 183 10.37 -32.27 -9.52
CA VAL A 183 10.47 -33.52 -8.70
C VAL A 183 11.56 -34.55 -9.07
N ASN A 184 12.62 -34.50 -8.23
CA ASN A 184 13.11 -35.55 -7.32
C ASN A 184 13.97 -36.71 -7.86
N ASN A 185 15.16 -36.88 -7.27
CA ASN A 185 15.51 -38.03 -6.42
C ASN A 185 17.00 -38.05 -6.04
N GLY A 186 17.27 -37.94 -4.74
CA GLY A 186 18.17 -38.87 -4.05
C GLY A 186 19.69 -38.67 -4.07
N PRO A 187 20.41 -39.32 -3.14
CA PRO A 187 21.51 -38.70 -2.40
C PRO A 187 22.87 -39.35 -2.68
N VAL A 188 23.96 -38.59 -2.53
CA VAL A 188 25.27 -39.17 -2.19
C VAL A 188 26.00 -38.27 -1.19
N ASN A 189 26.20 -38.84 -0.01
CA ASN A 189 27.09 -38.37 1.04
C ASN A 189 28.41 -39.14 0.90
N GLN A 190 29.56 -38.47 1.04
CA GLN A 190 30.74 -39.08 1.65
C GLN A 190 31.75 -38.02 2.11
N SER A 191 32.11 -38.18 3.38
CA SER A 191 32.90 -37.32 4.26
C SER A 191 34.41 -37.49 4.10
N SER A 192 35.19 -36.46 4.46
CA SER A 192 36.51 -36.53 5.15
C SER A 192 37.03 -35.09 5.38
N LEU A 193 37.00 -34.48 6.57
CA LEU A 193 37.69 -34.71 7.86
C LEU A 193 39.04 -33.96 8.01
N VAL A 194 39.19 -33.36 9.21
CA VAL A 194 40.40 -32.81 9.89
C VAL A 194 40.75 -31.34 9.54
N GLU A 195 40.56 -30.30 10.37
CA GLU A 195 40.78 -30.02 11.80
C GLU A 195 42.15 -29.37 12.14
N ASN A 196 42.05 -28.10 12.58
CA ASN A 196 42.85 -27.37 13.57
C ASN A 196 44.19 -26.67 13.21
N THR A 197 44.14 -25.33 13.15
CA THR A 197 45.15 -24.43 13.74
C THR A 197 44.44 -23.26 14.45
N ARG A 198 44.91 -22.91 15.66
CA ARG A 198 44.41 -21.89 16.60
C ARG A 198 45.58 -20.93 16.94
N PRO A 199 45.39 -19.74 17.53
CA PRO A 199 44.60 -18.55 17.17
C PRO A 199 45.48 -17.29 16.94
N GLU A 200 45.01 -16.29 16.20
CA GLU A 200 45.36 -14.87 16.45
C GLU A 200 44.31 -13.94 15.79
N ALA A 201 43.95 -12.87 16.48
CA ALA A 201 42.81 -12.00 16.21
C ALA A 201 43.11 -10.87 15.19
N ILE A 202 42.03 -10.12 14.85
CA ILE A 202 41.89 -8.77 14.22
C ILE A 202 41.10 -8.84 12.89
N PRO A 203 40.12 -7.97 12.58
CA PRO A 203 38.97 -7.46 13.35
C PRO A 203 37.68 -7.56 12.49
N THR A 204 36.71 -8.42 12.80
CA THR A 204 35.48 -8.42 11.99
C THR A 204 34.61 -7.22 12.39
N SER A 205 34.70 -6.18 11.56
CA SER A 205 33.65 -5.30 11.05
C SER A 205 32.32 -5.32 11.83
N PRO A 206 31.75 -4.15 12.20
CA PRO A 206 30.56 -4.10 13.02
C PRO A 206 29.46 -4.94 12.37
N ALA A 207 28.94 -5.89 13.15
CA ALA A 207 27.72 -6.60 12.83
C ALA A 207 26.69 -5.56 12.37
N ALA A 208 26.37 -5.58 11.08
CA ALA A 208 25.13 -5.01 10.61
C ALA A 208 24.05 -5.74 11.43
N ALA A 209 23.47 -5.03 12.39
CA ALA A 209 22.28 -5.49 13.07
C ALA A 209 21.30 -5.88 11.97
N TYR A 210 20.96 -7.16 11.89
CA TYR A 210 19.80 -7.58 11.13
C TYR A 210 18.65 -6.71 11.63
N PRO A 211 17.87 -6.04 10.75
CA PRO A 211 16.71 -5.29 11.21
C PRO A 211 15.86 -6.26 12.03
N GLU A 212 15.57 -5.90 13.29
CA GLU A 212 14.68 -6.73 14.11
C GLU A 212 13.39 -7.01 13.33
N PRO A 213 12.84 -8.24 13.41
CA PRO A 213 11.61 -8.55 12.73
C PRO A 213 10.51 -7.60 13.20
N VAL A 214 9.86 -6.92 12.25
CA VAL A 214 8.81 -5.95 12.53
C VAL A 214 7.61 -6.65 13.16
N ARG A 215 7.24 -6.22 14.36
CA ARG A 215 6.15 -6.83 15.13
C ARG A 215 4.82 -6.18 14.78
N ILE A 216 3.93 -6.96 14.17
CA ILE A 216 2.57 -6.54 13.81
C ILE A 216 1.57 -7.06 14.85
N GLN A 217 0.64 -6.21 15.26
CA GLN A 217 -0.49 -6.55 16.14
C GLN A 217 -1.82 -6.18 15.48
N VAL A 218 -2.85 -7.01 15.65
CA VAL A 218 -4.22 -6.73 15.18
C VAL A 218 -5.16 -6.57 16.37
N LEU A 219 -5.86 -5.45 16.46
CA LEU A 219 -6.80 -5.12 17.52
C LEU A 219 -8.24 -5.08 17.00
N ASN A 220 -9.15 -5.70 17.75
CA ASN A 220 -10.59 -5.60 17.51
C ASN A 220 -11.16 -4.29 18.07
N GLY A 221 -11.37 -3.31 17.20
CA GLY A 221 -12.00 -2.03 17.54
C GLY A 221 -13.48 -1.92 17.16
N CYS A 222 -14.10 -2.99 16.62
CA CYS A 222 -15.48 -2.97 16.15
C CYS A 222 -16.44 -3.83 17.01
N GLY A 223 -15.90 -4.65 17.92
CA GLY A 223 -16.66 -5.47 18.86
C GLY A 223 -17.18 -6.79 18.29
N VAL A 224 -16.70 -7.20 17.12
CA VAL A 224 -17.09 -8.48 16.50
C VAL A 224 -16.18 -9.59 17.02
N PRO A 225 -16.69 -10.64 17.68
CA PRO A 225 -15.87 -11.74 18.18
C PRO A 225 -15.10 -12.43 17.05
N GLY A 226 -13.83 -12.77 17.29
CA GLY A 226 -12.98 -13.50 16.34
C GLY A 226 -12.37 -12.68 15.20
N ILE A 227 -12.81 -11.43 14.99
CA ILE A 227 -12.40 -10.66 13.80
C ILE A 227 -10.90 -10.38 13.73
N ALA A 228 -10.24 -10.13 14.86
CA ALA A 228 -8.80 -9.90 14.90
C ALA A 228 -8.01 -11.17 14.51
N ALA A 229 -8.49 -12.35 14.90
CA ALA A 229 -7.89 -13.63 14.53
C ALA A 229 -8.06 -13.93 13.04
N ASP A 230 -9.23 -13.63 12.47
CA ASP A 230 -9.50 -13.80 11.05
C ASP A 230 -8.58 -12.92 10.19
N PHE A 231 -8.40 -11.67 10.59
CA PHE A 231 -7.47 -10.75 9.91
C PHE A 231 -6.01 -11.12 10.13
N LYS A 232 -5.62 -11.60 11.32
CA LYS A 232 -4.29 -12.16 11.55
C LYS A 232 -3.99 -13.28 10.56
N LYS A 233 -4.88 -14.27 10.47
CA LYS A 233 -4.71 -15.39 9.53
C LYS A 233 -4.57 -14.88 8.08
N TYR A 234 -5.40 -13.93 7.68
CA TYR A 234 -5.32 -13.35 6.34
C TYR A 234 -3.97 -12.66 6.07
N LEU A 235 -3.43 -11.91 7.03
CA LEU A 235 -2.14 -11.24 6.90
C LEU A 235 -0.98 -12.24 6.89
N ASP A 236 -1.01 -13.25 7.75
CA ASP A 236 -0.04 -14.35 7.79
C ASP A 236 0.00 -15.08 6.44
N ASP A 237 -1.17 -15.42 5.87
CA ASP A 237 -1.31 -16.05 4.55
C ASP A 237 -0.75 -15.17 3.40
N ASN A 238 -0.59 -13.86 3.61
CA ASN A 238 -0.01 -12.91 2.65
C ASN A 238 1.46 -12.55 2.95
N GLY A 239 2.13 -13.29 3.85
CA GLY A 239 3.53 -13.10 4.19
C GLY A 239 3.78 -11.82 5.00
N LEU A 240 2.83 -11.44 5.86
CA LEU A 240 2.95 -10.40 6.87
C LEU A 240 2.71 -11.07 8.24
N GLU A 241 3.80 -11.41 8.93
CA GLU A 241 3.73 -12.14 10.20
C GLU A 241 3.12 -11.28 11.31
N VAL A 242 1.96 -11.71 11.82
CA VAL A 242 1.27 -11.05 12.92
C VAL A 242 1.60 -11.76 14.22
N GLY A 243 2.27 -11.05 15.13
CA GLY A 243 2.61 -11.54 16.46
C GLY A 243 1.34 -11.79 17.26
N ASP A 244 0.63 -10.71 17.60
CA ASP A 244 -0.45 -10.74 18.60
C ASP A 244 -1.80 -10.24 18.05
N THR A 245 -2.87 -10.72 18.68
CA THR A 245 -4.24 -10.23 18.46
C THR A 245 -4.91 -9.95 19.79
N ASP A 246 -5.62 -8.83 19.91
CA ASP A 246 -6.36 -8.48 21.12
C ASP A 246 -7.58 -7.59 20.79
N ASN A 247 -8.26 -7.07 21.82
CA ASN A 247 -9.25 -6.01 21.70
C ASN A 247 -8.57 -4.64 21.80
N ALA A 248 -9.09 -3.65 21.07
CA ALA A 248 -8.71 -2.27 21.31
C ALA A 248 -9.30 -1.76 22.63
N GLY A 249 -8.79 -0.64 23.14
CA GLY A 249 -9.30 -0.02 24.39
C GLY A 249 -10.79 0.37 24.35
N ASN A 250 -11.42 0.37 23.18
CA ASN A 250 -12.87 0.49 23.01
C ASN A 250 -13.33 -0.11 21.66
N PHE A 251 -14.65 -0.26 21.48
CA PHE A 251 -15.27 -0.79 20.24
C PHE A 251 -15.91 0.28 19.35
N GLY A 252 -15.54 1.54 19.54
CA GLY A 252 -16.15 2.71 18.86
C GLY A 252 -15.54 3.05 17.51
N TYR A 253 -14.60 2.26 16.99
CA TYR A 253 -13.83 2.60 15.80
C TYR A 253 -14.69 2.46 14.55
N LEU A 254 -15.04 3.58 13.91
CA LEU A 254 -15.86 3.56 12.69
C LEU A 254 -15.07 3.09 11.47
N GLN A 255 -13.79 3.45 11.40
CA GLN A 255 -12.88 3.11 10.32
C GLN A 255 -11.66 2.38 10.84
N THR A 256 -11.15 1.46 10.02
CA THR A 256 -9.93 0.72 10.27
C THR A 256 -8.73 1.65 10.09
N ARG A 257 -7.72 1.51 10.95
CA ARG A 257 -6.51 2.34 10.88
C ARG A 257 -5.27 1.55 11.25
N ILE A 258 -4.12 2.03 10.79
CA ILE A 258 -2.81 1.46 11.08
C ILE A 258 -1.97 2.52 11.79
N ASN A 259 -1.50 2.22 12.99
CA ASN A 259 -0.51 3.02 13.70
C ASN A 259 0.86 2.36 13.51
N THR A 260 1.88 3.12 13.12
CA THR A 260 3.25 2.61 12.92
C THR A 260 4.27 3.50 13.60
N ARG A 261 5.34 2.88 14.12
CA ARG A 261 6.54 3.61 14.52
C ARG A 261 7.30 4.19 13.30
N PRO A 262 8.06 5.28 13.50
CA PRO A 262 9.07 5.72 12.52
C PRO A 262 10.04 4.57 12.19
N GLY A 263 10.30 4.35 10.90
CA GLY A 263 11.16 3.26 10.40
C GLY A 263 10.40 2.02 9.92
N SER A 264 9.15 1.82 10.34
CA SER A 264 8.33 0.65 9.96
C SER A 264 7.24 0.97 8.91
N ARG A 265 7.23 2.21 8.41
CA ARG A 265 6.19 2.74 7.51
C ARG A 265 6.03 1.94 6.22
N MET A 266 7.12 1.51 5.60
CA MET A 266 7.07 0.73 4.35
C MET A 266 6.28 -0.57 4.54
N ILE A 267 6.42 -1.23 5.69
CA ILE A 267 5.67 -2.45 6.01
C ILE A 267 4.21 -2.11 6.36
N ALA A 268 3.97 -0.99 7.04
CA ALA A 268 2.61 -0.51 7.30
C ALA A 268 1.84 -0.17 6.01
N GLU A 269 2.51 0.40 5.01
CA GLU A 269 1.95 0.65 3.68
C GLU A 269 1.66 -0.66 2.95
N ARG A 270 2.54 -1.66 3.04
CA ARG A 270 2.28 -3.01 2.51
C ARG A 270 1.06 -3.67 3.17
N VAL A 271 0.90 -3.54 4.49
CA VAL A 271 -0.32 -3.98 5.20
C VAL A 271 -1.55 -3.27 4.64
N ALA A 272 -1.49 -1.94 4.45
CA ALA A 272 -2.60 -1.17 3.89
C ALA A 272 -2.99 -1.65 2.49
N GLU A 273 -2.01 -1.94 1.63
CA GLU A 273 -2.24 -2.48 0.29
C GLU A 273 -2.93 -3.85 0.30
N VAL A 274 -2.45 -4.76 1.15
CA VAL A 274 -3.01 -6.11 1.33
C VAL A 274 -4.47 -6.01 1.79
N LEU A 275 -4.75 -5.13 2.75
CA LEU A 275 -6.11 -4.91 3.27
C LEU A 275 -7.00 -4.02 2.38
N ARG A 276 -6.43 -3.35 1.36
CA ARG A 276 -7.05 -2.27 0.56
C ARG A 276 -7.55 -1.09 1.39
N LEU A 277 -6.75 -0.68 2.36
CA LEU A 277 -6.96 0.56 3.09
C LEU A 277 -6.45 1.74 2.26
N HIS A 278 -7.09 2.90 2.43
CA HIS A 278 -6.61 4.14 1.85
C HIS A 278 -5.32 4.56 2.58
N PRO A 279 -4.29 5.11 1.90
CA PRO A 279 -3.03 5.52 2.54
C PRO A 279 -3.22 6.50 3.71
N ALA A 280 -4.28 7.31 3.67
CA ALA A 280 -4.65 8.22 4.76
C ALA A 280 -5.04 7.53 6.08
N GLN A 281 -5.27 6.21 6.07
CA GLN A 281 -5.55 5.40 7.25
C GLN A 281 -4.27 4.85 7.92
N VAL A 282 -3.09 5.16 7.36
CA VAL A 282 -1.78 4.86 7.96
C VAL A 282 -1.28 6.11 8.69
N HIS A 283 -0.97 5.95 9.96
CA HIS A 283 -0.54 7.04 10.84
C HIS A 283 0.81 6.70 11.47
N GLU A 284 1.78 7.60 11.34
CA GLU A 284 3.03 7.55 12.09
C GLU A 284 2.79 8.03 13.54
N ARG A 285 2.32 7.11 14.38
CA ARG A 285 2.12 7.30 15.81
C ARG A 285 2.55 6.02 16.50
N ASN A 286 3.23 6.16 17.65
CA ASN A 286 3.62 5.02 18.47
C ASN A 286 2.39 4.16 18.80
N PRO A 287 2.43 2.86 18.46
CA PRO A 287 1.44 1.88 18.90
C PRO A 287 1.30 1.84 20.43
N GLU A 288 0.13 1.47 20.93
CA GLU A 288 -0.13 1.40 22.37
C GLU A 288 0.55 0.16 22.99
N GLY A 289 0.73 -0.91 22.20
CA GLY A 289 1.42 -2.14 22.61
C GLY A 289 2.93 -1.97 22.80
N ALA A 290 3.42 -2.41 23.97
CA ALA A 290 4.86 -2.41 24.25
C ALA A 290 5.62 -3.27 23.23
N GLY A 291 6.55 -2.67 22.50
CA GLY A 291 7.33 -3.36 21.48
C GLY A 291 6.59 -3.62 20.16
N VAL A 292 5.35 -3.17 19.97
CA VAL A 292 4.61 -3.37 18.70
C VAL A 292 5.00 -2.32 17.67
N ASP A 293 5.54 -2.71 16.50
CA ASP A 293 5.97 -1.76 15.47
C ASP A 293 4.81 -1.23 14.65
N ILE A 294 3.83 -2.09 14.40
CA ILE A 294 2.63 -1.80 13.60
C ILE A 294 1.42 -2.35 14.35
N GLU A 295 0.45 -1.48 14.61
CA GLU A 295 -0.82 -1.82 15.25
C GLU A 295 -1.96 -1.53 14.28
N ILE A 296 -2.77 -2.54 14.01
CA ILE A 296 -3.90 -2.48 13.09
C ILE A 296 -5.17 -2.51 13.93
N ILE A 297 -5.91 -1.41 13.97
CA ILE A 297 -7.19 -1.35 14.71
C ILE A 297 -8.33 -1.51 13.73
N LEU A 298 -9.05 -2.63 13.81
CA LEU A 298 -10.18 -2.96 12.93
C LEU A 298 -11.43 -2.17 13.32
N GLY A 299 -11.96 -1.41 12.37
CA GLY A 299 -13.18 -0.61 12.53
C GLY A 299 -14.44 -1.32 12.05
N LYS A 300 -15.59 -0.65 12.18
CA LYS A 300 -16.89 -1.14 11.70
C LYS A 300 -16.95 -1.31 10.19
N ASP A 301 -16.02 -0.72 9.47
CA ASP A 301 -15.78 -0.85 8.03
C ASP A 301 -15.08 -2.17 7.62
N TYR A 302 -14.74 -3.07 8.56
CA TYR A 302 -13.99 -4.32 8.27
C TYR A 302 -14.56 -5.16 7.11
N ARG A 303 -15.88 -5.11 6.89
CA ARG A 303 -16.55 -5.82 5.79
C ARG A 303 -16.13 -5.34 4.41
N ASN A 304 -15.58 -4.13 4.32
CA ASN A 304 -15.07 -3.53 3.09
C ASN A 304 -13.60 -3.90 2.85
N LEU A 305 -12.95 -4.65 3.75
CA LEU A 305 -11.54 -5.06 3.63
C LEU A 305 -11.40 -6.47 3.06
N ARG A 306 -10.18 -6.82 2.63
CA ARG A 306 -9.92 -7.99 1.79
C ARG A 306 -10.11 -9.42 2.36
N PRO A 307 -10.44 -9.70 3.63
CA PRO A 307 -10.96 -11.02 3.98
C PRO A 307 -12.47 -11.18 3.72
N TYR A 308 -13.23 -10.07 3.70
CA TYR A 308 -14.70 -10.11 3.69
C TYR A 308 -15.35 -9.44 2.48
N ARG A 309 -14.57 -8.66 1.72
CA ARG A 309 -15.06 -8.01 0.52
C ARG A 309 -15.13 -9.02 -0.63
N GLN A 310 -16.36 -9.38 -1.01
CA GLN A 310 -16.67 -10.14 -2.23
C GLN A 310 -16.33 -9.34 -3.48
#